data_AF-A0A7X1TTC1-F1
#
_entry.id   AF-A0A7X1TTC1-F1
#
_cell.length_a   1.000
_cell.length_b   1.000
_cell.length_c   1.000
_cell.angle_alpha   90.00
_cell.angle_beta   90.00
_cell.angle_gamma   90.00
#
_symmetry.space_group_name_H-M   'P 1'
#
loop_
_entity.id
_entity.type
_entity.pdbx_description
1 polymer ?
#
loop_
_entity_poly.entity_id
_entity_poly.type
_entity_poly.pdbx_seq_one_letter_code
_entity_poly.pdbx_strand_id
1 'polypeptide(L)'
;MTERIALFIDGANVYAAARRLGWNFDHRKILEHFRAGGTLHNAFYYTAVPAHPDDKQKRFVDALTYMGYTVRTRPLREVTDEHGETQRRASLDIFLVTDLLTTADRFDTAILLTGDGDFERPVEVLRARGKRVVVASIPEMTSYELRNAADEYVDLSALRAEVERPGYRLPSEGRAEGGRPFYVTAALTEPDER
;
A
#
# COMPACT_ATOMS: atom_id res chain seq x y z
N MET A 1 -17.78 -4.27 23.05
CA MET A 1 -16.66 -5.07 22.52
C MET A 1 -15.71 -4.10 21.84
N THR A 2 -14.40 -4.30 21.98
CA THR A 2 -13.40 -3.47 21.26
C THR A 2 -13.50 -3.78 19.78
N GLU A 3 -13.56 -2.74 18.95
CA GLU A 3 -13.66 -2.84 17.50
C GLU A 3 -12.45 -3.60 16.92
N ARG A 4 -12.69 -4.57 16.02
CA ARG A 4 -11.62 -5.33 15.37
C ARG A 4 -11.23 -4.68 14.06
N ILE A 5 -9.95 -4.37 13.89
CA ILE A 5 -9.43 -3.63 12.74
C ILE A 5 -8.53 -4.55 11.91
N ALA A 6 -8.65 -4.50 10.59
CA ALA A 6 -7.69 -5.12 9.67
C ALA A 6 -7.12 -4.08 8.69
N LEU A 7 -5.81 -4.07 8.54
CA LEU A 7 -5.11 -3.21 7.57
C LEU A 7 -4.80 -4.00 6.30
N PHE A 8 -5.00 -3.38 5.15
CA PHE A 8 -4.64 -3.92 3.84
C PHE A 8 -3.84 -2.87 3.08
N ILE A 9 -2.55 -3.13 2.90
CA ILE A 9 -1.60 -2.11 2.46
C ILE A 9 -1.02 -2.48 1.13
N ASP A 10 -1.37 -1.70 0.11
CA ASP A 10 -0.70 -1.76 -1.18
C ASP A 10 0.65 -1.04 -1.07
N GLY A 11 1.73 -1.83 -1.04
CA GLY A 11 3.07 -1.29 -0.93
C GLY A 11 3.49 -0.43 -2.13
N ALA A 12 2.95 -0.69 -3.32
CA ALA A 12 3.23 0.15 -4.48
C ALA A 12 2.56 1.52 -4.34
N ASN A 13 1.31 1.57 -3.88
CA ASN A 13 0.57 2.81 -3.66
C ASN A 13 1.19 3.64 -2.51
N VAL A 14 1.52 3.01 -1.37
CA VAL A 14 2.20 3.69 -0.25
C VAL A 14 3.55 4.26 -0.66
N TYR A 15 4.33 3.52 -1.46
CA TYR A 15 5.60 4.02 -1.97
C TYR A 15 5.44 5.21 -2.93
N ALA A 16 4.47 5.13 -3.84
CA ALA A 16 4.18 6.23 -4.76
C ALA A 16 3.67 7.48 -4.02
N ALA A 17 2.90 7.30 -2.93
CA ALA A 17 2.50 8.38 -2.04
C ALA A 17 3.72 9.02 -1.34
N ALA A 18 4.61 8.22 -0.76
CA ALA A 18 5.86 8.71 -0.14
C ALA A 18 6.69 9.54 -1.15
N ARG A 19 6.81 9.05 -2.39
CA ARG A 19 7.51 9.76 -3.46
C ARG A 19 6.89 11.13 -3.78
N ARG A 20 5.57 11.24 -3.82
CA ARG A 20 4.86 12.50 -4.07
C ARG A 20 4.97 13.47 -2.89
N LEU A 21 4.98 12.94 -1.67
CA LEU A 21 5.07 13.73 -0.44
C LEU A 21 6.50 14.22 -0.13
N GLY A 22 7.54 13.58 -0.70
CA GLY A 22 8.93 13.93 -0.44
C GLY A 22 9.49 13.42 0.89
N TRP A 23 8.72 12.62 1.63
CA TRP A 23 9.15 11.97 2.88
C TRP A 23 8.66 10.52 2.91
N ASN A 24 9.14 9.71 3.86
CA ASN A 24 8.87 8.28 3.88
C ASN A 24 8.12 7.85 5.14
N PHE A 25 7.27 6.85 4.99
CA PHE A 25 6.46 6.30 6.08
C PHE A 25 7.28 5.38 6.98
N ASP A 26 7.07 5.51 8.29
CA ASP A 26 7.48 4.53 9.26
C ASP A 26 6.37 3.48 9.42
N HIS A 27 6.63 2.27 8.93
CA HIS A 27 5.64 1.18 8.95
C HIS A 27 5.27 0.73 10.37
N ARG A 28 6.11 0.98 11.38
CA ARG A 28 5.73 0.71 12.77
C ARG A 28 4.73 1.77 13.24
N LYS A 29 5.00 3.04 12.92
CA LYS A 29 4.07 4.13 13.28
C LYS A 29 2.73 4.02 12.56
N ILE A 30 2.70 3.55 11.31
CA ILE A 30 1.44 3.21 10.61
C ILE A 30 0.62 2.20 11.43
N LEU A 31 1.26 1.10 11.89
CA LEU A 31 0.56 0.11 12.72
C LEU A 31 0.06 0.74 14.02
N GLU A 32 0.90 1.51 14.70
CA GLU A 32 0.56 2.14 15.98
C GLU A 32 -0.60 3.12 15.85
N HIS A 33 -0.58 3.96 14.80
CA HIS A 33 -1.62 4.95 14.53
C HIS A 33 -2.97 4.28 14.34
N PHE A 34 -3.08 3.30 13.42
CA PHE A 34 -4.36 2.67 13.13
C PHE A 34 -4.80 1.66 14.19
N ARG A 35 -3.86 1.08 14.95
CA ARG A 35 -4.18 0.22 16.11
C ARG A 35 -4.74 1.03 17.27
N ALA A 36 -4.51 2.35 17.34
CA ALA A 36 -5.10 3.17 18.40
C ALA A 36 -6.65 3.18 18.38
N GLY A 37 -7.26 2.91 17.22
CA GLY A 37 -8.72 2.84 17.07
C GLY A 37 -9.37 1.53 17.54
N GLY A 38 -8.60 0.47 17.84
CA GLY A 38 -9.19 -0.83 18.15
C GLY A 38 -8.22 -2.00 18.32
N THR A 39 -8.74 -3.22 18.32
CA THR A 39 -7.91 -4.43 18.37
C THR A 39 -7.51 -4.82 16.96
N LEU A 40 -6.23 -4.71 16.65
CA LEU A 40 -5.68 -5.15 15.37
C LEU A 40 -5.84 -6.67 15.21
N HIS A 41 -6.68 -7.09 14.28
CA HIS A 41 -6.79 -8.49 13.86
C HIS A 41 -5.57 -8.91 13.05
N ASN A 42 -5.24 -8.16 12.00
CA ASN A 42 -4.08 -8.40 11.15
C ASN A 42 -3.72 -7.12 10.35
N ALA A 43 -2.49 -7.04 9.90
CA ALA A 43 -2.02 -6.05 8.94
C ALA A 43 -1.36 -6.77 7.76
N PHE A 44 -2.05 -6.77 6.62
CA PHE A 44 -1.56 -7.36 5.39
C PHE A 44 -0.78 -6.35 4.57
N TYR A 45 0.40 -6.73 4.12
CA TYR A 45 1.27 -5.90 3.29
C TYR A 45 1.54 -6.57 1.95
N TYR A 46 1.15 -5.95 0.84
CA TYR A 46 1.24 -6.53 -0.49
C TYR A 46 2.37 -5.85 -1.26
N THR A 47 3.34 -6.62 -1.76
CA THR A 47 4.47 -6.06 -2.50
C THR A 47 5.05 -7.02 -3.53
N ALA A 48 5.47 -6.47 -4.67
CA ALA A 48 6.21 -7.21 -5.67
C ALA A 48 7.70 -7.21 -5.33
N VAL A 49 8.33 -8.38 -5.43
CA VAL A 49 9.78 -8.55 -5.23
C VAL A 49 10.41 -9.04 -6.52
N PRO A 50 11.60 -8.56 -6.93
CA PRO A 50 12.34 -9.15 -8.03
C PRO A 50 12.59 -10.64 -7.81
N ALA A 51 12.75 -11.40 -8.89
CA ALA A 51 13.12 -12.82 -8.81
C ALA A 51 14.43 -13.04 -8.04
N HIS A 52 15.35 -12.06 -8.14
CA HIS A 52 16.59 -12.00 -7.37
C HIS A 52 16.61 -10.70 -6.56
N PRO A 53 16.02 -10.69 -5.35
CA PRO A 53 15.98 -9.50 -4.53
C PRO A 53 17.37 -9.23 -3.93
N ASP A 54 17.74 -7.95 -3.86
CA ASP A 54 18.96 -7.54 -3.18
C ASP A 54 18.80 -7.62 -1.64
N ASP A 55 19.91 -7.52 -0.91
CA ASP A 55 19.90 -7.62 0.56
C ASP A 55 19.04 -6.54 1.22
N LYS A 56 18.87 -5.40 0.55
CA LYS A 56 18.09 -4.27 1.03
C LYS A 56 16.60 -4.59 1.01
N GLN A 57 16.11 -5.18 -0.08
CA GLN A 57 14.74 -5.65 -0.24
C GLN A 57 14.42 -6.80 0.72
N LYS A 58 15.34 -7.76 0.88
CA LYS A 58 15.19 -8.85 1.85
C LYS A 58 15.03 -8.32 3.28
N ARG A 59 15.96 -7.46 3.72
CA ARG A 59 15.90 -6.81 5.05
C ARG A 59 14.63 -6.02 5.26
N PHE A 60 14.10 -5.40 4.20
CA PHE A 60 12.86 -4.66 4.29
C PHE A 60 11.65 -5.59 4.52
N VAL A 61 11.53 -6.68 3.76
CA VAL A 61 10.50 -7.71 3.97
C VAL A 61 10.62 -8.33 5.37
N ASP A 62 11.84 -8.68 5.79
CA ASP A 62 12.10 -9.24 7.12
C ASP A 62 11.69 -8.25 8.24
N ALA A 63 11.97 -6.96 8.05
CA ALA A 63 11.59 -5.92 9.00
C ALA A 63 10.06 -5.79 9.12
N LEU A 64 9.32 -5.84 8.00
CA LEU A 64 7.85 -5.86 8.04
C LEU A 64 7.34 -7.08 8.79
N THR A 65 7.86 -8.28 8.50
CA THR A 65 7.48 -9.50 9.20
C THR A 65 7.75 -9.40 10.70
N TYR A 66 8.92 -8.87 11.10
CA TYR A 66 9.25 -8.67 12.51
C TYR A 66 8.38 -7.61 13.20
N MET A 67 7.89 -6.61 12.46
CA MET A 67 6.91 -5.63 12.97
C MET A 67 5.51 -6.22 13.18
N GLY A 68 5.24 -7.42 12.66
CA GLY A 68 3.95 -8.11 12.81
C GLY A 68 3.06 -8.03 11.57
N TYR A 69 3.58 -7.61 10.42
CA TYR A 69 2.83 -7.66 9.16
C TYR A 69 2.75 -9.08 8.62
N THR A 70 1.58 -9.43 8.07
CA THR A 70 1.45 -10.56 7.14
C THR A 70 1.86 -10.09 5.74
N VAL A 71 3.11 -10.35 5.36
CA VAL A 71 3.65 -9.90 4.07
C VAL A 71 3.28 -10.88 2.96
N ARG A 72 2.62 -10.39 1.92
CA ARG A 72 2.28 -11.11 0.68
C ARG A 72 3.19 -10.63 -0.44
N THR A 73 4.01 -11.55 -0.97
CA THR A 73 4.95 -11.24 -2.04
C THR A 73 4.61 -11.96 -3.33
N ARG A 74 4.87 -11.29 -4.46
CA ARG A 74 4.85 -11.90 -5.80
C ARG A 74 6.13 -11.56 -6.56
N PRO A 75 6.67 -12.50 -7.37
CA PRO A 75 7.74 -12.17 -8.31
C PRO A 75 7.26 -11.09 -9.28
N LEU A 76 8.09 -10.07 -9.49
CA LEU A 76 7.86 -9.07 -10.51
C LEU A 76 7.88 -9.73 -11.90
N ARG A 77 6.82 -9.52 -12.70
CA ARG A 77 6.88 -9.88 -14.12
C ARG A 77 7.58 -8.76 -14.89
N GLU A 78 8.67 -9.12 -15.53
CA GLU A 78 9.35 -8.29 -16.52
C GLU A 78 8.87 -8.73 -17.89
N VAL A 79 8.22 -7.82 -18.63
CA VAL A 79 7.83 -8.03 -20.02
C VAL A 79 8.64 -7.05 -20.84
N THR A 80 9.61 -7.57 -21.58
CA THR A 80 10.36 -6.79 -22.57
C THR A 80 9.58 -6.84 -23.87
N ASP A 81 9.21 -5.68 -24.39
CA ASP A 81 8.56 -5.60 -25.70
C ASP A 81 9.55 -5.80 -26.85
N GLU A 82 9.03 -5.85 -28.07
CA GLU A 82 9.83 -6.06 -29.29
C GLU A 82 10.80 -4.89 -29.58
N HIS A 83 10.64 -3.75 -28.91
CA HIS A 83 11.50 -2.57 -29.03
C HIS A 83 12.59 -2.52 -27.94
N GLY A 84 12.63 -3.51 -27.04
CA GLY A 84 13.60 -3.58 -25.94
C GLY A 84 13.17 -2.84 -24.66
N GLU A 85 11.97 -2.25 -24.63
CA GLU A 85 11.44 -1.58 -23.45
C GLU A 85 10.91 -2.61 -22.46
N THR A 86 11.49 -2.62 -21.26
CA THR A 86 11.10 -3.58 -20.22
C THR A 86 10.04 -2.98 -19.31
N GLN A 87 8.77 -3.36 -19.56
CA GLN A 87 7.68 -3.04 -18.66
C GLN A 87 7.65 -4.04 -17.49
N ARG A 88 7.75 -3.50 -16.28
CA ARG A 88 7.59 -4.25 -15.05
C ARG A 88 6.16 -4.10 -14.57
N ARG A 89 5.39 -5.19 -14.52
CA ARG A 89 4.01 -5.17 -14.01
C ARG A 89 3.78 -6.33 -13.05
N ALA A 90 3.56 -6.04 -11.78
CA ALA A 90 3.00 -6.99 -10.84
C ALA A 90 2.02 -6.26 -9.92
N SER A 91 0.73 -6.39 -10.23
CA SER A 91 -0.33 -6.03 -9.31
C SER A 91 -0.57 -7.19 -8.34
N LEU A 92 -0.80 -6.86 -7.08
CA LEU A 92 -1.26 -7.80 -6.06
C LEU A 92 -2.74 -7.55 -5.70
N ASP A 93 -3.48 -6.80 -6.52
CA ASP A 93 -4.83 -6.34 -6.16
C ASP A 93 -5.79 -7.51 -5.98
N ILE A 94 -5.67 -8.55 -6.83
CA ILE A 94 -6.45 -9.78 -6.68
C ILE A 94 -6.14 -10.46 -5.33
N PHE A 95 -4.88 -10.48 -4.88
CA PHE A 95 -4.52 -11.03 -3.57
C PHE A 95 -5.12 -10.20 -2.44
N LEU A 96 -5.01 -8.88 -2.55
CA LEU A 96 -5.56 -7.94 -1.58
C LEU A 96 -7.07 -8.12 -1.46
N VAL A 97 -7.81 -8.06 -2.58
CA VAL A 97 -9.27 -8.24 -2.61
C VAL A 97 -9.68 -9.62 -2.11
N THR A 98 -8.91 -10.67 -2.43
CA THR A 98 -9.19 -12.02 -1.94
C THR A 98 -9.05 -12.09 -0.42
N ASP A 99 -7.92 -11.65 0.13
CA ASP A 99 -7.69 -11.64 1.58
C ASP A 99 -8.73 -10.70 2.28
N LEU A 100 -9.06 -9.56 1.68
CA LEU A 100 -10.07 -8.62 2.16
C LEU A 100 -11.46 -9.26 2.33
N LEU A 101 -11.94 -9.94 1.29
CA LEU A 101 -13.28 -10.52 1.28
C LEU A 101 -13.36 -11.84 2.07
N THR A 102 -12.30 -12.63 2.08
CA THR A 102 -12.25 -13.93 2.78
C THR A 102 -12.02 -13.78 4.28
N THR A 103 -11.39 -12.69 4.73
CA THR A 103 -11.17 -12.41 6.16
C THR A 103 -12.24 -11.48 6.76
N ALA A 104 -13.26 -11.10 6.00
CA ALA A 104 -14.29 -10.14 6.40
C ALA A 104 -14.95 -10.45 7.76
N ASP A 105 -15.14 -11.73 8.12
CA ASP A 105 -15.77 -12.10 9.41
C ASP A 105 -14.85 -11.89 10.63
N ARG A 106 -13.57 -11.62 10.40
CA ARG A 106 -12.56 -11.46 11.44
C ARG A 106 -12.37 -10.02 11.91
N PHE A 107 -12.83 -9.05 11.14
CA PHE A 107 -12.75 -7.63 11.47
C PHE A 107 -14.12 -6.96 11.35
N ASP A 108 -14.24 -5.78 11.97
CA ASP A 108 -15.40 -4.90 11.90
C ASP A 108 -15.08 -3.68 11.00
N THR A 109 -13.83 -3.21 11.06
CA THR A 109 -13.29 -2.14 10.20
C THR A 109 -12.13 -2.62 9.33
N ALA A 110 -12.21 -2.35 8.02
CA ALA A 110 -11.11 -2.49 7.08
C ALA A 110 -10.47 -1.12 6.83
N ILE A 111 -9.14 -1.07 6.86
CA ILE A 111 -8.35 0.12 6.51
C ILE A 111 -7.53 -0.22 5.27
N LEU A 112 -7.86 0.43 4.15
CA LEU A 112 -7.24 0.22 2.85
C LEU A 112 -6.23 1.33 2.59
N LEU A 113 -4.94 0.99 2.56
CA LEU A 113 -3.89 1.92 2.14
C LEU A 113 -3.65 1.77 0.64
N THR A 114 -4.58 2.33 -0.13
CA THR A 114 -4.54 2.45 -1.60
C THR A 114 -5.44 3.60 -2.05
N GLY A 115 -5.14 4.17 -3.22
CA GLY A 115 -6.00 5.15 -3.89
C GLY A 115 -6.64 4.63 -5.19
N ASP A 116 -6.50 3.33 -5.49
CA ASP A 116 -6.92 2.74 -6.76
C ASP A 116 -8.45 2.54 -6.85
N GLY A 117 -9.06 3.09 -7.91
CA GLY A 117 -10.49 3.01 -8.18
C GLY A 117 -11.02 1.59 -8.33
N ASP A 118 -10.18 0.63 -8.70
CA ASP A 118 -10.58 -0.78 -8.83
C ASP A 118 -11.04 -1.41 -7.50
N PHE A 119 -10.75 -0.76 -6.37
CA PHE A 119 -11.22 -1.15 -5.04
C PHE A 119 -12.63 -0.65 -4.70
N GLU A 120 -13.26 0.19 -5.53
CA GLU A 120 -14.65 0.65 -5.32
C GLU A 120 -15.59 -0.53 -5.08
N ARG A 121 -15.60 -1.51 -5.99
CA ARG A 121 -16.53 -2.63 -5.90
C ARG A 121 -16.28 -3.53 -4.67
N PRO A 122 -15.04 -3.92 -4.35
CA PRO A 122 -14.74 -4.58 -3.07
C PRO A 122 -15.21 -3.81 -1.82
N VAL A 123 -15.05 -2.48 -1.81
CA VAL A 123 -15.49 -1.62 -0.71
C VAL A 123 -17.01 -1.69 -0.55
N GLU A 124 -17.78 -1.54 -1.63
CA GLU A 124 -19.24 -1.67 -1.60
C GLU A 124 -19.70 -3.02 -1.05
N VAL A 125 -19.04 -4.11 -1.45
CA VAL A 125 -19.35 -5.46 -0.97
C VAL A 125 -19.11 -5.60 0.53
N LEU A 126 -18.01 -5.03 1.06
CA LEU A 126 -17.75 -5.04 2.50
C LEU A 126 -18.79 -4.22 3.27
N ARG A 127 -19.16 -3.04 2.76
CA ARG A 127 -20.20 -2.20 3.38
C ARG A 127 -21.56 -2.89 3.37
N ALA A 128 -21.91 -3.58 2.29
CA ALA A 128 -23.13 -4.39 2.23
C ALA A 128 -23.12 -5.55 3.26
N ARG A 129 -21.94 -5.99 3.71
CA ARG A 129 -21.76 -6.97 4.81
C ARG A 129 -21.68 -6.32 6.19
N GLY A 130 -22.00 -5.02 6.30
CA GLY A 130 -21.98 -4.27 7.56
C GLY A 130 -20.58 -3.95 8.08
N LYS A 131 -19.56 -3.99 7.23
CA LYS A 131 -18.19 -3.57 7.60
C LYS A 131 -18.04 -2.08 7.36
N ARG A 132 -17.29 -1.43 8.25
CA ARG A 132 -16.84 -0.06 8.05
C ARG A 132 -15.55 -0.07 7.23
N VAL A 133 -15.44 0.81 6.25
CA VAL A 133 -14.26 0.87 5.38
C VAL A 133 -13.65 2.27 5.39
N VAL A 134 -12.38 2.32 5.79
CA VAL A 134 -11.55 3.53 5.78
C VAL A 134 -10.55 3.41 4.64
N VAL A 135 -10.50 4.41 3.78
CA VAL A 135 -9.47 4.53 2.73
C VAL A 135 -8.42 5.54 3.19
N ALA A 136 -7.15 5.17 3.16
CA ALA A 136 -6.04 6.00 3.56
C ALA A 136 -5.03 6.15 2.42
N SER A 137 -4.93 7.34 1.84
CA SER A 137 -4.02 7.64 0.74
C SER A 137 -3.75 9.16 0.67
N ILE A 138 -3.13 9.65 -0.40
CA ILE A 138 -3.06 11.09 -0.68
C ILE A 138 -4.12 11.49 -1.72
N PRO A 139 -4.75 12.68 -1.60
CA PRO A 139 -5.89 13.05 -2.43
C PRO A 139 -5.59 12.98 -3.93
N GLU A 140 -4.38 13.36 -4.34
CA GLU A 140 -3.95 13.41 -5.74
C GLU A 140 -3.74 12.01 -6.36
N MET A 141 -3.70 10.97 -5.54
CA MET A 141 -3.56 9.57 -5.97
C MET A 141 -4.81 8.74 -5.72
N THR A 142 -5.90 9.35 -5.29
CA THR A 142 -7.13 8.64 -4.94
C THR A 142 -8.22 8.89 -5.97
N SER A 143 -8.76 7.82 -6.54
CA SER A 143 -9.96 7.88 -7.39
C SER A 143 -11.15 8.48 -6.64
N TYR A 144 -11.95 9.28 -7.34
CA TYR A 144 -13.17 9.86 -6.79
C TYR A 144 -14.18 8.78 -6.39
N GLU A 145 -14.31 7.74 -7.22
CA GLU A 145 -15.20 6.60 -7.04
C GLU A 145 -14.88 5.84 -5.75
N LEU A 146 -13.60 5.49 -5.55
CA LEU A 146 -13.15 4.84 -4.32
C LEU A 146 -13.44 5.71 -3.09
N ARG A 147 -13.14 7.00 -3.18
CA ARG A 147 -13.36 7.95 -2.07
C ARG A 147 -14.85 8.08 -1.74
N ASN A 148 -15.72 8.08 -2.74
CA ASN A 148 -17.17 8.12 -2.58
C ASN A 148 -17.72 6.82 -1.99
N ALA A 149 -17.13 5.67 -2.33
CA ALA A 149 -17.57 4.37 -1.83
C ALA A 149 -17.17 4.12 -0.36
N ALA A 150 -16.09 4.73 0.14
CA ALA A 150 -15.60 4.56 1.51
C ALA A 150 -16.48 5.26 2.57
N ASP A 151 -16.46 4.77 3.81
CA ASP A 151 -17.15 5.43 4.93
C ASP A 151 -16.32 6.58 5.53
N GLU A 152 -14.99 6.48 5.44
CA GLU A 152 -14.05 7.52 5.85
C GLU A 152 -12.86 7.57 4.90
N TYR A 153 -12.34 8.78 4.69
CA TYR A 153 -11.10 9.02 3.97
C TYR A 153 -10.07 9.68 4.89
N VAL A 154 -8.89 9.08 4.99
CA VAL A 154 -7.75 9.57 5.77
C VAL A 154 -6.68 10.07 4.81
N ASP A 155 -6.35 11.35 4.91
CA ASP A 155 -5.27 11.95 4.14
C ASP A 155 -3.91 11.67 4.80
N LEU A 156 -3.09 10.82 4.18
CA LEU A 156 -1.76 10.47 4.68
C LEU A 156 -0.80 11.66 4.72
N SER A 157 -1.03 12.70 3.92
CA SER A 157 -0.21 13.93 3.95
C SER A 157 -0.39 14.69 5.27
N ALA A 158 -1.60 14.65 5.83
CA ALA A 158 -1.95 15.29 7.09
C ALA A 158 -1.39 14.54 8.30
N LEU A 159 -1.03 13.25 8.15
CA LEU A 159 -0.50 12.40 9.22
C LEU A 159 1.03 12.43 9.36
N ARG A 160 1.71 13.36 8.70
CA ARG A 160 3.17 13.39 8.67
C ARG A 160 3.81 13.30 10.06
N ALA A 161 3.31 14.07 11.03
CA ALA A 161 3.87 14.09 12.38
C ALA A 161 3.78 12.72 13.07
N GLU A 162 2.71 11.99 12.80
CA GLU A 162 2.40 10.71 13.39
C GLU A 162 3.10 9.55 12.67
N VAL A 163 3.30 9.62 11.35
CA VAL A 163 3.75 8.45 10.56
C VAL A 163 5.05 8.64 9.78
N GLU A 164 5.69 9.81 9.81
CA GLU A 164 6.98 10.01 9.14
C GLU A 164 8.10 9.22 9.81
N ARG A 165 8.97 8.62 8.98
CA ARG A 165 10.26 8.07 9.39
C ARG A 165 11.30 9.19 9.46
N PRO A 166 11.74 9.60 10.66
CA PRO A 166 12.65 10.74 10.80
C PRO A 166 13.99 10.47 10.11
N GLY A 167 14.50 11.48 9.41
CA GLY A 167 15.85 11.45 8.82
C GLY A 167 16.02 10.57 7.57
N TYR A 168 14.94 9.97 7.04
CA TYR A 168 14.99 9.27 5.77
C TYR A 168 14.74 10.26 4.62
N ARG A 169 15.74 10.46 3.74
CA ARG A 169 15.57 11.15 2.46
C ARG A 169 15.35 10.12 1.35
N LEU A 170 14.41 10.40 0.45
CA LEU A 170 14.22 9.56 -0.74
C LEU A 170 15.50 9.59 -1.60
N PRO A 171 15.88 8.47 -2.24
CA PRO A 171 17.08 8.41 -3.09
C PRO A 171 17.13 9.49 -4.18
N SER A 172 15.97 10.03 -4.57
CA SER A 172 15.81 11.11 -5.55
C SER A 172 16.45 12.43 -5.14
N GLU A 173 16.76 12.64 -3.86
CA GLU A 173 17.46 13.86 -3.40
C GLU A 173 19.00 13.74 -3.43
N GLY A 174 19.57 12.62 -3.92
CA GLY A 174 21.00 12.34 -3.75
C GLY A 174 21.78 11.76 -4.93
N ARG A 175 21.18 11.18 -5.97
CA ARG A 175 21.93 10.74 -7.17
C ARG A 175 21.01 10.32 -8.32
N ALA A 176 21.27 10.88 -9.49
CA ALA A 176 21.10 10.16 -10.74
C ALA A 176 21.97 8.88 -10.69
N GLU A 177 21.46 7.80 -11.28
CA GLU A 177 22.09 6.49 -11.50
C GLU A 177 22.02 5.44 -10.36
N GLY A 178 21.18 4.41 -10.59
CA GLY A 178 21.48 3.02 -10.23
C GLY A 178 20.82 2.41 -8.98
N GLY A 179 20.27 3.20 -8.07
CA GLY A 179 19.65 2.67 -6.84
C GLY A 179 18.24 2.14 -7.05
N ARG A 180 18.06 0.80 -7.11
CA ARG A 180 16.72 0.21 -7.15
C ARG A 180 15.91 0.62 -5.90
N PRO A 181 14.66 1.08 -6.04
CA PRO A 181 13.82 1.39 -4.90
C PRO A 181 13.55 0.15 -4.05
N PHE A 182 13.32 0.35 -2.75
CA PHE A 182 13.00 -0.72 -1.78
C PHE A 182 11.73 -1.49 -2.17
N TYR A 183 10.86 -0.85 -2.95
CA TYR A 183 9.64 -1.37 -3.52
C TYR A 183 9.74 -1.26 -5.02
N VAL A 184 9.43 -2.33 -5.75
CA VAL A 184 9.36 -2.24 -7.20
C VAL A 184 7.94 -1.88 -7.58
N THR A 185 7.74 -0.61 -7.94
CA THR A 185 6.52 -0.17 -8.59
C THR A 185 6.39 -0.86 -9.94
N ALA A 186 5.26 -1.51 -10.19
CA ALA A 186 4.76 -1.51 -11.55
C ALA A 186 4.62 -0.05 -11.95
N ALA A 187 5.13 0.34 -13.13
CA ALA A 187 4.92 1.70 -13.61
C ALA A 187 3.40 1.95 -13.61
N LEU A 188 2.92 2.78 -12.68
CA LEU A 188 1.66 3.48 -12.86
C LEU A 188 1.89 4.27 -14.12
N THR A 189 1.20 3.88 -15.18
CA THR A 189 1.23 4.52 -16.49
C THR A 189 1.27 6.03 -16.30
N GLU A 190 2.32 6.66 -16.83
CA GLU A 190 2.34 8.12 -16.96
C GLU A 190 1.04 8.53 -17.66
N PRO A 191 0.34 9.59 -17.21
CA PRO A 191 -0.79 10.11 -17.97
C PRO A 191 -0.25 10.52 -19.34
N ASP A 192 -0.81 9.93 -20.39
CA ASP A 192 -0.56 10.30 -21.78
C ASP A 192 -0.97 11.78 -21.92
N GLU A 193 0.00 12.69 -21.91
CA GLU A 193 -0.21 14.08 -22.32
C GLU A 193 -0.42 14.08 -23.83
N ARG A 194 -1.69 14.09 -24.25
CA ARG A 194 -2.12 14.51 -25.59
C ARG A 194 -2.98 15.76 -25.50
#